data_AF-A0A950KXU9-F1
#
_entry.id   AF-A0A950KXU9-F1
#
_cell.length_a   1.000
_cell.length_b   1.000
_cell.length_c   1.000
_cell.angle_alpha   90.00
_cell.angle_beta   90.00
_cell.angle_gamma   90.00
#
_symmetry.space_group_name_H-M   'P 1'
#
loop_
_entity.id
_entity.type
_entity.pdbx_description
1 polymer ?
#
loop_
_entity_poly.entity_id
_entity_poly.type
_entity_poly.pdbx_seq_one_letter_code
_entity_poly.pdbx_strand_id
1 'polypeptide(L)'
;MSLRIEDYALIGNMHTAALVGRDGSIDWLCVPCFDSPSCFAAILDSAEYDRWLIALESEIKATSRSHRGETGEAMGGGGEGSFLACSFWLVDCLAAMGRTEEAQKNYERLLSLCNDVGLLSEEYDHARSRMLGNFLQALTHIALINSAFNLFHVHRPLQMARGK
;
A
#
# COMPACT_ATOMS: atom_id res chain seq x y z
N MET A 1 9.60 13.23 -21.68
CA MET A 1 9.46 11.78 -21.77
C MET A 1 9.15 11.26 -20.41
N SER A 2 8.01 10.58 -20.27
CA SER A 2 7.65 9.87 -19.04
C SER A 2 8.67 8.78 -18.74
N LEU A 3 8.90 8.50 -17.46
CA LEU A 3 9.69 7.35 -17.02
C LEU A 3 8.88 6.06 -17.20
N ARG A 4 9.53 4.92 -16.94
CA ARG A 4 8.82 3.64 -16.82
C ARG A 4 7.97 3.65 -15.55
N ILE A 5 6.88 2.91 -15.56
CA ILE A 5 5.97 2.85 -14.40
C ILE A 5 6.69 2.40 -13.11
N GLU A 6 7.68 1.50 -13.24
CA GLU A 6 8.52 0.98 -12.15
C GLU A 6 9.44 2.03 -11.50
N ASP A 7 9.61 3.19 -12.14
CA ASP A 7 10.43 4.29 -11.65
C ASP A 7 9.63 5.37 -10.91
N TYR A 8 8.31 5.20 -10.80
CA TYR A 8 7.44 6.09 -10.03
C TYR A 8 7.07 5.49 -8.67
N ALA A 9 6.87 6.38 -7.70
CA ALA A 9 6.21 6.08 -6.43
C ALA A 9 4.96 6.94 -6.28
N LEU A 10 3.93 6.41 -5.63
CA LEU A 10 2.75 7.17 -5.24
C LEU A 10 2.96 7.75 -3.84
N ILE A 11 2.81 9.05 -3.69
CA ILE A 11 2.69 9.71 -2.38
C ILE A 11 1.28 10.29 -2.24
N GLY A 12 0.75 10.32 -1.03
CA GLY A 12 -0.59 10.87 -0.79
C GLY A 12 -0.82 11.20 0.67
N ASN A 13 -1.87 11.98 0.93
CA ASN A 13 -2.26 12.42 2.27
C ASN A 13 -3.73 12.09 2.58
N MET A 14 -4.27 11.06 1.92
CA MET A 14 -5.69 10.67 1.93
C MET A 14 -6.68 11.66 1.31
N HIS A 15 -6.26 12.90 1.01
CA HIS A 15 -7.08 13.86 0.26
C HIS A 15 -6.70 13.84 -1.22
N THR A 16 -5.40 13.83 -1.52
CA THR A 16 -4.81 13.82 -2.86
C THR A 16 -3.69 12.79 -2.96
N ALA A 17 -3.25 12.51 -4.19
CA ALA A 17 -2.04 11.75 -4.46
C ALA A 17 -1.25 12.33 -5.64
N ALA A 18 0.04 12.01 -5.67
CA ALA A 18 0.97 12.41 -6.71
C ALA A 18 1.87 11.22 -7.12
N LEU A 19 2.17 11.12 -8.42
CA LEU A 19 3.19 10.20 -8.92
C LEU A 19 4.53 10.94 -9.00
N VAL A 20 5.50 10.46 -8.21
CA VAL A 20 6.83 11.03 -8.09
C VAL A 20 7.84 10.13 -8.77
N GLY A 21 8.53 10.66 -9.77
CA GLY A 21 9.57 9.96 -10.50
C GLY A 21 10.88 9.88 -9.72
N ARG A 22 11.68 8.85 -9.99
CA ARG A 22 13.02 8.69 -9.41
C ARG A 22 13.98 9.84 -9.75
N ASP A 23 13.69 10.61 -10.80
CA ASP A 23 14.41 11.81 -11.22
C ASP A 23 13.99 13.09 -10.48
N GLY A 24 13.05 12.99 -9.54
CA GLY A 24 12.51 14.13 -8.79
C GLY A 24 11.37 14.87 -9.49
N SER A 25 10.81 14.27 -10.55
CA SER A 25 9.62 14.79 -11.22
C SER A 25 8.33 14.49 -10.45
N ILE A 26 7.33 15.35 -10.60
CA ILE A 26 5.92 15.05 -10.35
C ILE A 26 5.22 15.10 -11.70
N ASP A 27 4.91 13.92 -12.24
CA ASP A 27 4.35 13.77 -13.59
C ASP A 27 2.83 13.62 -13.57
N TRP A 28 2.25 13.37 -12.39
CA TRP A 28 0.81 13.35 -12.16
C TRP A 28 0.46 13.84 -10.75
N LEU A 29 -0.54 14.71 -10.65
CA LEU A 29 -1.04 15.28 -9.39
C LEU A 29 -2.47 15.80 -9.59
N CYS A 30 -3.40 15.43 -8.70
CA CYS A 30 -4.77 15.96 -8.70
C CYS A 30 -5.03 16.75 -7.42
N VAL A 31 -5.34 18.05 -7.50
CA VAL A 31 -5.67 18.87 -6.32
C VAL A 31 -7.00 19.62 -6.53
N PRO A 32 -7.78 19.90 -5.46
CA PRO A 32 -7.48 19.61 -4.05
C PRO A 32 -7.70 18.15 -3.64
N CYS A 33 -8.38 17.34 -4.45
CA CYS A 33 -8.69 15.94 -4.15
C CYS A 33 -8.29 15.00 -5.29
N PHE A 34 -8.23 13.70 -4.99
CA PHE A 34 -7.77 12.67 -5.93
C PHE A 34 -8.57 12.61 -7.24
N ASP A 35 -9.87 12.92 -7.18
CA ASP A 35 -10.80 12.94 -8.32
C ASP A 35 -10.86 14.29 -9.06
N SER A 36 -10.07 15.29 -8.65
CA SER A 36 -9.91 16.52 -9.41
C SER A 36 -9.25 16.28 -10.78
N PRO A 37 -9.44 17.19 -11.75
CA PRO A 37 -8.58 17.25 -12.93
C PRO A 37 -7.11 17.32 -12.53
N SER A 38 -6.26 16.61 -13.27
CA SER A 38 -4.83 16.55 -13.00
C SER A 38 -4.14 17.88 -13.35
N CYS A 39 -3.38 18.44 -12.42
CA CYS A 39 -2.54 19.62 -12.64
C CYS A 39 -1.30 19.31 -13.49
N PHE A 40 -0.79 18.08 -13.37
CA PHE A 40 0.28 17.54 -14.22
C PHE A 40 -0.22 16.22 -14.81
N ALA A 41 0.11 15.95 -16.07
CA ALA A 41 -0.27 14.72 -16.75
C ALA A 41 0.82 14.23 -17.73
N ALA A 42 2.07 14.58 -17.45
CA ALA A 42 3.23 14.20 -18.26
C ALA A 42 3.42 12.68 -18.35
N ILE A 43 2.83 11.89 -17.44
CA ILE A 43 2.78 10.43 -17.52
C ILE A 43 2.07 9.91 -18.79
N LEU A 44 1.20 10.71 -19.40
CA LEU A 44 0.54 10.38 -20.67
C LEU A 44 1.47 10.53 -21.88
N ASP A 45 2.71 10.98 -21.66
CA ASP A 45 3.77 11.19 -22.65
C ASP A 45 3.32 12.04 -23.86
N SER A 46 2.44 13.01 -23.60
CA SER A 46 2.05 14.03 -24.58
C SER A 46 2.84 15.31 -24.34
N ALA A 47 3.29 15.94 -25.42
CA ALA A 47 3.97 17.24 -25.39
C ALA A 47 3.08 18.39 -24.87
N GLU A 48 1.78 18.15 -24.71
CA GLU A 48 0.80 19.10 -24.18
C GLU A 48 0.87 19.24 -22.65
N TYR A 49 1.35 18.20 -21.94
CA TYR A 49 1.27 18.16 -20.48
C TYR A 49 2.63 18.36 -19.82
N ASP A 50 2.71 19.39 -18.99
CA ASP A 50 3.89 19.71 -18.20
C ASP A 50 3.99 18.83 -16.95
N ARG A 51 5.20 18.85 -16.38
CA ARG A 51 5.55 18.26 -15.09
C ARG A 51 6.19 19.29 -14.19
N TRP A 52 6.15 19.02 -12.90
CA TRP A 52 7.04 19.71 -11.96
C TRP A 52 8.33 18.90 -11.78
N LEU A 53 9.47 19.58 -11.60
CA LEU A 53 10.77 18.92 -11.47
C LEU A 53 11.61 19.62 -10.41
N ILE A 54 12.10 18.83 -9.45
CA ILE A 54 13.28 19.19 -8.66
C ILE A 54 14.40 18.21 -9.01
N ALA A 55 15.44 18.75 -9.64
CA ALA A 55 16.64 18.00 -9.96
C ALA A 55 17.88 18.87 -9.76
N LEU A 56 19.04 18.23 -9.64
CA LEU A 56 20.32 18.93 -9.72
C LEU A 56 20.53 19.45 -11.15
N GLU A 57 20.99 20.69 -11.29
CA GLU A 57 21.31 21.28 -12.61
C GLU A 57 22.55 20.63 -13.24
N SER A 58 23.46 20.13 -12.40
CA SER A 58 24.68 19.44 -12.82
C SER A 58 24.47 17.94 -13.05
N GLU A 59 25.33 17.35 -13.89
CA GLU A 59 25.35 15.91 -14.13
C GLU A 59 25.48 15.09 -12.83
N ILE A 60 24.58 14.12 -12.66
CA ILE A 60 24.61 13.18 -11.54
C ILE A 60 25.70 12.15 -11.81
N LYS A 61 26.83 12.26 -11.10
CA LYS A 61 27.96 11.33 -11.23
C LYS A 61 27.72 9.96 -10.60
N ALA A 62 26.91 9.91 -9.55
CA ALA A 62 26.55 8.68 -8.86
C ALA A 62 25.27 8.87 -8.05
N THR A 63 24.45 7.83 -7.99
CA THR A 63 23.27 7.77 -7.12
C THR A 63 23.43 6.57 -6.21
N SER A 64 23.37 6.79 -4.89
CA SER A 64 23.23 5.72 -3.91
C SER A 64 21.95 5.94 -3.12
N ARG A 65 21.27 4.84 -2.80
CA ARG A 65 20.10 4.83 -1.94
C ARG A 65 20.34 3.76 -0.90
N SER A 66 20.26 4.14 0.35
CA SER A 66 20.21 3.22 1.46
C SER A 66 19.05 3.65 2.35
N HIS A 67 18.36 2.67 2.93
CA HIS A 67 17.54 2.96 4.09
C HIS A 67 18.51 3.44 5.17
N ARG A 68 18.41 4.72 5.51
CA ARG A 68 19.24 5.27 6.57
C ARG A 68 18.74 4.66 7.87
N GLY A 69 19.48 3.67 8.38
CA GLY A 69 19.31 3.21 9.74
C GLY A 69 19.27 4.45 10.64
N GLU A 70 18.19 4.59 11.41
CA GLU A 70 17.94 5.64 12.41
C GLU A 70 17.37 7.00 11.95
N THR A 71 16.73 7.10 10.77
CA THR A 71 15.77 8.21 10.54
C THR A 71 14.51 7.70 9.88
N GLY A 72 13.67 7.10 10.71
CA GLY A 72 12.39 6.51 10.36
C GLY A 72 11.95 5.60 11.49
N GLU A 73 11.46 6.17 12.58
CA GLU A 73 10.65 5.46 13.58
C GLU A 73 9.28 5.00 13.00
N ALA A 74 9.28 4.56 11.73
CA ALA A 74 8.31 3.63 11.16
C ALA A 74 8.86 2.19 11.16
N MET A 75 10.16 1.99 11.39
CA MET A 75 10.79 0.67 11.53
C MET A 75 11.74 0.67 12.73
N GLY A 76 11.17 0.78 13.93
CA GLY A 76 11.95 0.71 15.16
C GLY A 76 12.52 -0.69 15.37
N GLY A 77 13.83 -0.87 15.12
CA GLY A 77 14.79 -1.74 15.85
C GLY A 77 14.38 -3.15 16.29
N GLY A 78 13.29 -3.70 15.77
CA GLY A 78 12.81 -5.05 15.99
C GLY A 78 12.83 -5.75 14.66
N GLY A 79 13.16 -7.05 14.65
CA GLY A 79 13.12 -7.84 13.44
C GLY A 79 11.79 -7.73 12.70
N GLU A 80 11.82 -8.16 11.44
CA GLU A 80 10.68 -8.22 10.52
C GLU A 80 9.45 -8.85 11.22
N GLY A 81 8.33 -8.12 11.23
CA GLY A 81 7.07 -8.57 11.77
C GLY A 81 6.27 -9.36 10.73
N SER A 82 5.14 -9.92 11.15
CA SER A 82 4.23 -10.56 10.19
C SER A 82 3.40 -9.50 9.47
N PHE A 83 3.48 -9.49 8.14
CA PHE A 83 2.69 -8.58 7.32
C PHE A 83 1.20 -8.86 7.46
N LEU A 84 0.44 -7.90 7.99
CA LEU A 84 -0.95 -8.10 8.39
C LEU A 84 -1.88 -8.33 7.21
N ALA A 85 -1.64 -7.67 6.07
CA ALA A 85 -2.44 -7.89 4.86
C ALA A 85 -2.35 -9.34 4.36
N CYS A 86 -1.17 -9.97 4.42
CA CYS A 86 -1.01 -11.39 4.06
C CYS A 86 -1.81 -12.32 4.99
N SER A 87 -1.97 -11.94 6.26
CA SER A 87 -2.76 -12.71 7.21
C SER A 87 -4.26 -12.61 6.93
N PHE A 88 -4.74 -11.44 6.48
CA PHE A 88 -6.11 -11.31 5.96
C PHE A 88 -6.31 -12.10 4.66
N TRP A 89 -5.36 -12.09 3.72
CA TRP A 89 -5.47 -12.94 2.53
C TRP A 89 -5.49 -14.44 2.84
N LEU A 90 -4.87 -14.88 3.93
CA LEU A 90 -5.02 -16.25 4.41
C LEU A 90 -6.47 -16.55 4.84
N VAL A 91 -7.15 -15.59 5.48
CA VAL A 91 -8.59 -15.69 5.78
C VAL A 91 -9.38 -15.86 4.48
N ASP A 92 -9.09 -15.06 3.46
CA ASP A 92 -9.75 -15.16 2.15
C ASP A 92 -9.55 -16.55 1.52
N CYS A 93 -8.32 -17.07 1.53
CA CYS A 93 -8.01 -18.41 1.04
C CYS A 93 -8.77 -19.49 1.81
N LEU A 94 -8.82 -19.42 3.14
CA LEU A 94 -9.56 -20.37 3.98
C LEU A 94 -11.07 -20.33 3.68
N ALA A 95 -11.63 -19.13 3.54
CA ALA A 95 -13.03 -18.94 3.17
C ALA A 95 -13.32 -19.52 1.78
N ALA A 96 -12.46 -19.26 0.79
CA ALA A 96 -12.58 -19.80 -0.56
C ALA A 96 -12.48 -21.33 -0.63
N MET A 97 -11.72 -21.95 0.28
CA MET A 97 -11.64 -23.41 0.44
C MET A 97 -12.85 -24.01 1.17
N GLY A 98 -13.81 -23.20 1.63
CA GLY A 98 -14.93 -23.65 2.46
C GLY A 98 -14.56 -23.96 3.92
N ARG A 99 -13.34 -23.62 4.35
CA ARG A 99 -12.86 -23.78 5.73
C ARG A 99 -13.29 -22.56 6.57
N THR A 100 -14.59 -22.29 6.60
CA THR A 100 -15.18 -21.04 7.11
C THR A 100 -14.93 -20.83 8.60
N GLU A 101 -15.01 -21.89 9.42
CA GLU A 101 -14.73 -21.78 10.87
C GLU A 101 -13.29 -21.36 11.15
N GLU A 102 -12.33 -21.92 10.41
CA GLU A 102 -10.93 -21.54 10.53
C GLU A 102 -10.67 -20.13 10.02
N ALA A 103 -11.31 -19.75 8.91
CA ALA A 103 -11.24 -18.39 8.38
C ALA A 103 -11.74 -17.37 9.42
N GLN A 104 -12.91 -17.63 10.01
CA GLN A 104 -13.49 -16.77 11.04
C GLN A 104 -12.59 -16.64 12.27
N LYS A 105 -12.06 -17.75 12.77
CA LYS A 105 -11.14 -17.72 13.92
C LYS A 105 -9.89 -16.89 13.65
N ASN A 106 -9.33 -16.99 12.44
CA ASN A 106 -8.16 -16.18 12.06
C ASN A 106 -8.53 -14.71 11.90
N TYR A 107 -9.69 -14.41 11.33
CA TYR A 107 -10.20 -13.05 11.18
C TYR A 107 -10.39 -12.36 12.54
N GLU A 108 -11.08 -13.01 13.47
CA GLU A 108 -11.29 -12.50 14.84
C GLU A 108 -9.97 -12.30 15.58
N ARG A 109 -9.00 -13.20 15.38
CA ARG A 109 -7.64 -13.03 15.93
C ARG A 109 -6.96 -11.79 15.37
N LEU A 110 -7.07 -11.51 14.08
CA LEU A 110 -6.50 -10.30 13.48
C LEU A 110 -7.21 -9.03 13.97
N LEU A 111 -8.53 -9.06 14.13
CA LEU A 111 -9.26 -7.95 14.72
C LEU A 111 -8.85 -7.66 16.17
N SER A 112 -8.43 -8.68 16.93
CA SER A 112 -7.92 -8.47 18.29
C SER A 112 -6.59 -7.70 18.36
N LEU A 113 -5.91 -7.54 17.21
CA LEU A 113 -4.70 -6.72 17.10
C LEU A 113 -4.99 -5.24 16.86
N CYS A 114 -6.24 -4.88 16.49
CA CYS A 114 -6.62 -3.48 16.32
C CYS A 114 -6.41 -2.70 17.62
N ASN A 115 -6.02 -1.43 17.51
CA ASN A 115 -6.03 -0.54 18.66
C ASN A 115 -7.46 -0.15 19.07
N ASP A 116 -7.58 0.71 20.08
CA ASP A 116 -8.84 1.22 20.64
C ASP A 116 -9.76 1.91 19.62
N VAL A 117 -9.20 2.44 18.52
CA VAL A 117 -9.95 3.07 17.43
C VAL A 117 -10.07 2.19 16.18
N GLY A 118 -9.69 0.91 16.26
CA GLY A 118 -9.90 -0.06 15.17
C GLY A 118 -8.82 -0.07 14.08
N LEU A 119 -7.64 0.52 14.34
CA LEU A 119 -6.59 0.73 13.34
C LEU A 119 -5.46 -0.30 13.45
N LEU A 120 -4.83 -0.60 12.31
CA LEU A 120 -3.71 -1.54 12.15
C LEU A 120 -2.49 -0.92 11.44
N SER A 121 -1.31 -1.46 11.73
CA SER A 121 -0.08 -1.14 10.99
C SER A 121 0.14 -2.07 9.80
N GLU A 122 1.29 -1.92 9.15
CA GLU A 122 1.75 -2.81 8.09
C GLU A 122 2.10 -4.22 8.60
N GLU A 123 2.82 -4.27 9.72
CA GLU A 123 3.35 -5.50 10.29
C GLU A 123 2.99 -5.61 11.77
N TYR A 124 3.03 -6.83 12.31
CA TYR A 124 2.90 -7.10 13.73
C TYR A 124 4.08 -7.93 14.26
N ASP A 125 4.76 -7.41 15.29
CA ASP A 125 5.81 -8.12 16.02
C ASP A 125 5.18 -9.00 17.09
N HIS A 126 5.19 -10.32 16.87
CA HIS A 126 4.66 -11.30 17.80
C HIS A 126 5.52 -11.48 19.06
N ALA A 127 6.83 -11.24 18.97
CA ALA A 127 7.73 -11.41 20.10
C ALA A 127 7.60 -10.27 21.11
N ARG A 128 7.33 -9.06 20.61
CA ARG A 128 7.18 -7.84 21.42
C ARG A 128 5.73 -7.37 21.57
N SER A 129 4.78 -8.06 20.95
CA SER A 129 3.35 -7.73 20.95
C SER A 129 3.08 -6.27 20.59
N ARG A 130 3.60 -5.82 19.44
CA ARG A 130 3.46 -4.43 18.98
C ARG A 130 3.28 -4.32 17.48
N MET A 131 2.67 -3.21 17.08
CA MET A 131 2.58 -2.77 15.69
C MET A 131 3.95 -2.32 15.17
N LEU A 132 4.21 -2.64 13.90
CA LEU A 132 5.43 -2.32 13.16
C LEU A 132 5.10 -1.78 11.76
N GLY A 133 6.07 -1.08 11.17
CA GLY A 133 5.94 -0.53 9.84
C GLY A 133 5.04 0.70 9.79
N ASN A 134 4.54 1.00 8.59
CA ASN A 134 3.67 2.14 8.38
C ASN A 134 2.39 2.03 9.23
N PHE A 135 2.03 3.14 9.90
CA PHE A 135 0.82 3.26 10.69
C PHE A 135 0.19 4.63 10.44
N LEU A 136 -1.04 4.78 9.96
CA LEU A 136 -2.01 3.76 9.52
C LEU A 136 -1.63 3.13 8.17
N GLN A 137 -1.68 1.81 8.03
CA GLN A 137 -1.40 1.17 6.72
C GLN A 137 -2.69 0.92 5.92
N ALA A 138 -2.88 1.66 4.83
CA ALA A 138 -4.06 1.57 3.98
C ALA A 138 -4.27 0.16 3.39
N LEU A 139 -3.20 -0.50 2.94
CA LEU A 139 -3.29 -1.84 2.35
C LEU A 139 -3.80 -2.88 3.36
N THR A 140 -3.37 -2.81 4.62
CA THR A 140 -3.87 -3.68 5.69
C THR A 140 -5.37 -3.50 5.90
N HIS A 141 -5.88 -2.27 5.83
CA HIS A 141 -7.32 -2.01 6.01
C HIS A 141 -8.16 -2.42 4.81
N ILE A 142 -7.63 -2.26 3.59
CA ILE A 142 -8.27 -2.80 2.39
C ILE A 142 -8.40 -4.32 2.50
N ALA A 143 -7.35 -5.01 2.95
CA ALA A 143 -7.39 -6.45 3.18
C ALA A 143 -8.40 -6.83 4.28
N LEU A 144 -8.44 -6.10 5.40
CA LEU A 144 -9.42 -6.28 6.47
C LEU A 144 -10.86 -6.19 5.96
N ILE A 145 -11.19 -5.14 5.21
CA ILE A 145 -12.54 -4.90 4.67
C ILE A 145 -12.91 -6.00 3.68
N ASN A 146 -11.99 -6.33 2.76
CA ASN A 146 -12.23 -7.38 1.77
C ASN A 146 -12.45 -8.75 2.43
N SER A 147 -11.67 -9.11 3.43
CA SER A 147 -11.86 -10.37 4.16
C SER A 147 -13.15 -10.40 4.96
N ALA A 148 -13.59 -9.27 5.52
CA ALA A 148 -14.92 -9.18 6.13
C ALA A 148 -16.01 -9.49 5.09
N PHE A 149 -15.90 -8.87 3.92
CA PHE A 149 -16.86 -9.07 2.83
C PHE A 149 -16.85 -10.53 2.35
N ASN A 150 -15.69 -11.12 2.10
CA ASN A 150 -15.57 -12.50 1.63
C ASN A 150 -16.09 -13.52 2.65
N LEU A 151 -15.91 -13.26 3.95
CA LEU A 151 -16.31 -14.17 5.02
C LEU A 151 -17.81 -14.06 5.34
N PHE A 152 -18.36 -12.85 5.37
CA PHE A 152 -19.74 -12.60 5.84
C PHE A 152 -20.73 -12.26 4.73
N HIS A 153 -20.27 -11.96 3.52
CA HIS A 153 -21.11 -11.81 2.34
C HIS A 153 -20.74 -12.90 1.34
N VAL A 154 -21.37 -14.07 1.51
CA VAL A 154 -21.25 -15.18 0.57
C VAL A 154 -21.76 -14.73 -0.80
N HIS A 155 -20.85 -14.46 -1.74
CA HIS A 155 -21.13 -14.52 -3.16
C HIS A 155 -20.13 -15.48 -3.81
N ARG A 156 -20.72 -16.52 -4.43
CA ARG A 156 -20.18 -17.52 -5.35
C ARG A 156 -18.65 -17.43 -5.57
N PRO A 157 -17.87 -18.51 -5.32
CA PRO A 157 -16.42 -18.48 -5.53
C PRO A 157 -16.12 -17.88 -6.90
N LEU A 158 -15.20 -16.91 -6.94
CA LEU A 158 -14.66 -16.36 -8.18
C LEU A 158 -14.33 -17.54 -9.09
N GLN A 159 -15.13 -17.75 -10.13
CA GLN A 159 -14.80 -18.75 -11.12
C GLN A 159 -13.53 -18.26 -11.80
N MET A 160 -12.42 -18.93 -11.55
CA MET A 160 -11.25 -18.78 -12.40
C MET A 160 -11.74 -18.98 -13.84
N ALA A 161 -11.63 -17.93 -14.65
CA ALA A 161 -11.80 -18.07 -16.08
C ALA A 161 -10.76 -19.07 -16.55
N ARG A 162 -11.16 -20.33 -16.73
CA ARG A 162 -10.36 -21.30 -17.49
C ARG A 162 -10.30 -20.74 -18.90
N GLY A 163 -9.18 -20.08 -19.21
CA GLY A 163 -8.85 -19.71 -20.58
C GLY A 163 -9.03 -20.93 -21.48
N LYS A 164 -9.72 -20.73 -22.59
CA LYS A 164 -9.72 -21.68 -23.70
C LYS A 164 -8.36 -21.63 -24.40
#